data_AF-A0A182F8G1-F1
#
_entry.id   AF-A0A182F8G1-F1
#
_cell.length_a   1.000
_cell.length_b   1.000
_cell.length_c   1.000
_cell.angle_alpha   90.00
_cell.angle_beta   90.00
_cell.angle_gamma   90.00
#
_symmetry.space_group_name_H-M   'P 1'
#
loop_
_entity.id
_entity.type
_entity.pdbx_description
1 polymer ?
#
loop_
_entity_poly.entity_id
_entity_poly.type
_entity_poly.pdbx_seq_one_letter_code
_entity_poly.pdbx_strand_id
1 'polypeptide(L)'
;MSWYYTPVPTVLPAEDFDASADANALRAAMKGLGTDEQAIIDILTARSNAQRLQIVEQYTSELGRDLIDDLKSELGGKFEDVIVGLMMPPEKYLCKQLHKAMDGIGTDEETLIEVLAPQTNEEVKKIVDCYEQMYDRPLAEHLCSETSGSFRRLLTMIIVGARDPQGTVDAELAVEQANQLYNAGEGKLGTDEEVFYKLLAHCSFDQLELVFEEYKKLSGQTIEQAMKHELSGELYDALSAIVECVQMAPHFFAKRLHKAMDGAGTDDATLIRIIISRSEIDLQNVKDEYEQIYNKTLLSAVRNECSGDYKRALCALIGGA
;
A
#
# COMPACT_ATOMS: atom_id res chain seq x y z
N MET A 1 5.99 0.53 -14.90
CA MET A 1 4.86 1.37 -15.35
C MET A 1 3.61 0.52 -15.20
N SER A 2 2.69 0.90 -14.30
CA SER A 2 1.33 0.32 -14.20
C SER A 2 0.45 1.11 -15.18
N TRP A 3 -0.38 0.40 -15.92
CA TRP A 3 -0.92 0.77 -17.22
C TRP A 3 -2.35 1.31 -17.09
N TYR A 4 -2.51 2.63 -17.02
CA TYR A 4 -3.67 3.48 -17.42
C TYR A 4 -3.50 4.93 -16.95
N TYR A 5 -2.59 5.14 -15.99
CA TYR A 5 -2.20 6.46 -15.53
C TYR A 5 -0.68 6.53 -15.40
N THR A 6 -0.15 7.75 -15.49
CA THR A 6 1.25 8.00 -15.15
C THR A 6 1.31 8.23 -13.64
N PRO A 7 2.08 7.42 -12.87
CA PRO A 7 2.26 7.66 -11.44
C PRO A 7 2.85 9.04 -11.19
N VAL A 8 2.17 9.82 -10.35
CA VAL A 8 2.58 11.16 -9.95
C VAL A 8 2.77 11.16 -8.43
N PRO A 9 4.01 11.26 -7.94
CA PRO A 9 4.29 11.36 -6.51
C PRO A 9 3.97 12.77 -5.98
N THR A 10 3.76 12.87 -4.68
CA THR A 10 3.65 14.17 -3.97
C THR A 10 4.95 14.55 -3.28
N VAL A 11 5.83 13.59 -3.01
CA VAL A 11 7.18 13.81 -2.49
C VAL A 11 8.19 13.52 -3.59
N LEU A 12 9.01 14.52 -3.90
CA LEU A 12 10.06 14.46 -4.91
C LEU A 12 11.44 14.67 -4.24
N PRO A 13 12.54 14.20 -4.86
CA PRO A 13 13.87 14.55 -4.39
C PRO A 13 14.07 16.08 -4.37
N ALA A 14 14.56 16.62 -3.26
CA ALA A 14 14.94 18.02 -3.18
C ALA A 14 16.13 18.32 -4.10
N GLU A 15 16.05 19.40 -4.89
CA GLU A 15 17.10 19.77 -5.86
C GLU A 15 18.40 20.23 -5.16
N ASP A 16 18.29 21.11 -4.18
CA ASP A 16 19.42 21.66 -3.40
C ASP A 16 19.71 20.83 -2.14
N PHE A 17 19.77 19.50 -2.28
CA PHE A 17 19.92 18.58 -1.15
C PHE A 17 21.36 18.57 -0.59
N ASP A 18 21.48 18.81 0.73
CA ASP A 18 22.70 18.65 1.51
C ASP A 18 22.40 17.83 2.77
N ALA A 19 22.83 16.56 2.77
CA ALA A 19 22.63 15.64 3.88
C ALA A 19 23.27 16.11 5.19
N SER A 20 24.41 16.81 5.13
CA SER A 20 25.10 17.32 6.33
C SER A 20 24.35 18.49 6.92
N ALA A 21 23.88 19.42 6.09
CA ALA A 21 23.05 20.53 6.54
C ALA A 21 21.75 20.03 7.22
N ASP A 22 21.06 19.08 6.59
CA ASP A 22 19.83 18.50 7.13
C ASP A 22 20.09 17.71 8.43
N ALA A 23 21.16 16.91 8.49
CA ALA A 23 21.53 16.18 9.71
C ALA A 23 21.80 17.13 10.90
N ASN A 24 22.54 18.21 10.66
CA ASN A 24 22.83 19.22 11.68
C ASN A 24 21.57 19.99 12.10
N ALA A 25 20.68 20.29 11.15
CA ALA A 25 19.40 20.94 11.44
C ALA A 25 18.47 20.05 12.27
N LEU A 26 18.35 18.76 11.95
CA LEU A 26 17.60 17.79 12.75
C LEU A 26 18.19 17.66 14.16
N ARG A 27 19.52 17.61 14.29
CA ARG A 27 20.15 17.59 15.61
C ARG A 27 19.79 18.82 16.44
N ALA A 28 19.78 20.00 15.80
CA ALA A 28 19.43 21.25 16.45
C ALA A 28 17.95 21.27 16.88
N ALA A 29 17.05 20.77 16.04
CA ALA A 29 15.62 20.64 16.34
C ALA A 29 15.34 19.74 17.56
N MET A 30 16.21 18.75 17.80
CA MET A 30 16.13 17.82 18.93
C MET A 30 17.09 18.16 20.09
N LYS A 31 17.52 19.42 20.21
CA LYS A 31 18.49 19.84 21.24
C LYS A 31 17.87 20.82 22.24
N GLY A 32 17.84 20.42 23.51
CA GLY A 32 17.53 21.31 24.62
C GLY A 32 16.26 20.89 25.33
N LEU A 33 15.50 21.87 25.82
CA LEU A 33 14.20 21.63 26.44
C LEU A 33 13.12 21.76 25.37
N GLY A 34 12.49 20.64 25.04
CA GLY A 34 11.51 20.54 23.96
C GLY A 34 12.13 20.24 22.60
N THR A 35 11.27 19.93 21.64
CA THR A 35 11.61 19.54 20.28
C THR A 35 11.01 20.56 19.31
N ASP A 36 11.69 20.88 18.21
CA ASP A 36 11.12 21.66 17.11
C ASP A 36 10.49 20.70 16.08
N GLU A 37 9.22 20.31 16.32
CA GLU A 37 8.53 19.35 15.46
C GLU A 37 8.29 19.91 14.06
N GLN A 38 8.15 21.23 13.91
CA GLN A 38 7.95 21.85 12.60
C GLN A 38 9.21 21.73 11.74
N ALA A 39 10.40 21.98 12.30
CA ALA A 39 11.65 21.77 11.58
C ALA A 39 11.84 20.31 11.14
N ILE A 40 11.47 19.34 12.00
CA ILE A 40 11.50 17.91 11.65
C ILE A 40 10.56 17.62 10.48
N ILE A 41 9.34 18.14 10.52
CA ILE A 41 8.35 17.98 9.44
C ILE A 41 8.88 18.59 8.13
N ASP A 42 9.31 19.85 8.17
CA ASP A 42 9.75 20.60 6.98
C ASP A 42 10.92 19.92 6.27
N ILE A 43 11.83 19.29 7.03
CA ILE A 43 12.94 18.52 6.45
C ILE A 43 12.42 17.16 5.96
N LEU A 44 11.88 16.32 6.84
CA LEU A 44 11.69 14.90 6.53
C LEU A 44 10.53 14.62 5.57
N THR A 45 9.55 15.52 5.46
CA THR A 45 8.46 15.40 4.48
C THR A 45 8.79 16.02 3.12
N ALA A 46 9.89 16.78 3.02
CA ALA A 46 10.36 17.42 1.79
C ALA A 46 11.66 16.79 1.25
N ARG A 47 11.96 15.54 1.65
CA ARG A 47 13.07 14.73 1.15
C ARG A 47 12.55 13.38 0.69
N SER A 48 13.06 12.89 -0.44
CA SER A 48 12.78 11.52 -0.87
C SER A 48 13.35 10.52 0.14
N ASN A 49 12.87 9.28 0.13
CA ASN A 49 13.37 8.25 1.04
C ASN A 49 14.88 8.04 0.86
N ALA A 50 15.35 8.04 -0.38
CA ALA A 50 16.78 7.94 -0.68
C ALA A 50 17.61 9.07 -0.03
N GLN A 51 17.08 10.30 -0.03
CA GLN A 51 17.71 11.42 0.67
C GLN A 51 17.64 11.28 2.19
N ARG A 52 16.51 10.81 2.75
CA ARG A 52 16.38 10.51 4.18
C ARG A 52 17.40 9.49 4.65
N LEU A 53 17.68 8.45 3.86
CA LEU A 53 18.71 7.45 4.17
C LEU A 53 20.12 8.07 4.16
N GLN A 54 20.42 8.97 3.23
CA GLN A 54 21.69 9.72 3.24
C GLN A 54 21.80 10.64 4.46
N ILE A 55 20.70 11.25 4.91
CA ILE A 55 20.68 12.02 6.17
C ILE A 55 21.01 11.11 7.36
N VAL A 56 20.45 9.90 7.43
CA VAL A 56 20.76 8.93 8.51
C VAL A 56 22.25 8.58 8.55
N GLU A 57 22.84 8.29 7.38
CA GLU A 57 24.27 8.02 7.26
C GLU A 57 25.12 9.21 7.70
N GLN A 58 24.75 10.42 7.28
CA GLN A 58 25.49 11.63 7.63
C GLN A 58 25.38 11.99 9.12
N TYR A 59 24.17 11.86 9.69
CA TYR A 59 23.92 12.07 11.11
C TYR A 59 24.78 11.12 11.96
N THR A 60 24.88 9.86 11.54
CA THR A 60 25.70 8.85 12.24
C THR A 60 27.18 9.16 12.14
N SER A 61 27.67 9.46 10.93
CA SER A 61 29.11 9.66 10.69
C SER A 61 29.66 10.95 11.29
N GLU A 62 28.91 12.06 11.25
CA GLU A 62 29.36 13.36 11.78
C GLU A 62 29.12 13.52 13.28
N LEU A 63 27.98 13.05 13.78
CA LEU A 63 27.53 13.32 15.15
C LEU A 63 27.75 12.15 16.09
N GLY A 64 28.01 10.94 15.56
CA GLY A 64 28.20 9.72 16.35
C GLY A 64 26.92 9.30 17.10
N ARG A 65 25.75 9.56 16.52
CA ARG A 65 24.43 9.28 17.10
C ARG A 65 23.54 8.57 16.09
N ASP A 66 22.55 7.82 16.58
CA ASP A 66 21.52 7.23 15.74
C ASP A 66 20.34 8.19 15.58
N LEU A 67 20.05 8.59 14.34
CA LEU A 67 18.97 9.55 14.06
C LEU A 67 17.58 8.99 14.40
N ILE A 68 17.36 7.70 14.16
CA ILE A 68 16.05 7.08 14.37
C ILE A 68 15.77 6.94 15.86
N ASP A 69 16.76 6.56 16.66
CA ASP A 69 16.64 6.49 18.12
C ASP A 69 16.46 7.87 18.74
N ASP A 70 17.17 8.89 18.24
CA ASP A 70 16.95 10.28 18.67
C ASP A 70 15.51 10.72 18.39
N LEU A 71 15.00 10.48 17.17
CA LEU A 71 13.61 10.79 16.80
C LEU A 71 12.61 10.06 17.70
N LYS A 72 12.78 8.77 17.98
CA LYS A 72 11.90 8.03 18.89
C LYS A 72 11.94 8.52 20.34
N SER A 73 13.07 9.08 20.76
CA SER A 73 13.21 9.59 22.13
C SER A 73 12.55 10.96 22.33
N GLU A 74 12.42 11.73 21.25
CA GLU A 74 11.89 13.09 21.25
C GLU A 74 10.41 13.13 20.83
N LEU A 75 9.98 12.21 19.96
CA LEU A 75 8.63 12.15 19.42
C LEU A 75 7.75 11.15 20.19
N GLY A 76 6.44 11.22 19.97
CA GLY A 76 5.51 10.25 20.53
C GLY A 76 4.24 10.06 19.72
N GLY A 77 3.59 8.90 19.92
CA GLY A 77 2.30 8.57 19.34
C GLY A 77 2.30 8.57 17.81
N LYS A 78 1.18 9.00 17.22
CA LYS A 78 0.98 8.93 15.75
C LYS A 78 1.94 9.80 14.95
N PHE A 79 2.47 10.87 15.56
CA PHE A 79 3.47 11.71 14.90
C PHE A 79 4.80 10.96 14.77
N GLU A 80 5.22 10.26 15.82
CA GLU A 80 6.38 9.36 15.77
C GLU A 80 6.18 8.26 14.72
N ASP A 81 5.00 7.63 14.66
CA ASP A 81 4.70 6.59 13.67
C ASP A 81 4.88 7.07 12.23
N VAL A 82 4.46 8.31 11.93
CA VAL A 82 4.66 8.91 10.60
C VAL A 82 6.15 9.13 10.34
N ILE A 83 6.84 9.85 11.23
CA ILE A 83 8.23 10.25 11.02
C ILE A 83 9.15 9.03 10.96
N VAL A 84 9.03 8.08 11.89
CA VAL A 84 9.83 6.85 11.87
C VAL A 84 9.49 5.99 10.65
N GLY A 85 8.23 5.95 10.22
CA GLY A 85 7.83 5.28 8.98
C GLY A 85 8.53 5.85 7.75
N LEU A 86 8.63 7.19 7.64
CA LEU A 86 9.35 7.86 6.57
C LEU A 86 10.85 7.52 6.56
N MET A 87 11.47 7.26 7.72
CA MET A 87 12.91 6.95 7.78
C MET A 87 13.26 5.52 7.36
N MET A 88 12.27 4.65 7.12
CA MET A 88 12.52 3.26 6.71
C MET A 88 12.62 3.14 5.18
N PRO A 89 13.53 2.30 4.64
CA PRO A 89 13.45 1.88 3.25
C PRO A 89 12.05 1.31 2.92
N PRO A 90 11.48 1.55 1.73
CA PRO A 90 10.09 1.20 1.44
C PRO A 90 9.76 -0.26 1.69
N GLU A 91 10.63 -1.19 1.26
CA GLU A 91 10.43 -2.63 1.45
C GLU A 91 10.46 -3.00 2.95
N LYS A 92 11.37 -2.39 3.72
CA LYS A 92 11.43 -2.61 5.18
C LYS A 92 10.19 -2.08 5.89
N TYR A 93 9.66 -0.93 5.43
CA TYR A 93 8.41 -0.39 5.95
C TYR A 93 7.26 -1.35 5.69
N LEU A 94 7.09 -1.84 4.45
CA LEU A 94 6.05 -2.81 4.10
C LEU A 94 6.20 -4.13 4.88
N CYS A 95 7.43 -4.65 5.03
CA CYS A 95 7.68 -5.83 5.86
C CYS A 95 7.26 -5.63 7.32
N LYS A 96 7.52 -4.44 7.89
CA LYS A 96 7.05 -4.08 9.24
C LYS A 96 5.54 -4.02 9.34
N GLN A 97 4.84 -3.54 8.31
CA GLN A 97 3.37 -3.53 8.28
C GLN A 97 2.80 -4.95 8.18
N LEU A 98 3.37 -5.80 7.31
CA LEU A 98 2.99 -7.21 7.22
C LEU A 98 3.22 -7.96 8.53
N HIS A 99 4.37 -7.72 9.17
CA HIS A 99 4.67 -8.34 10.46
C HIS A 99 3.66 -7.91 11.53
N LYS A 100 3.39 -6.60 11.65
CA LYS A 100 2.39 -6.08 12.59
C LYS A 100 0.99 -6.65 12.33
N ALA A 101 0.61 -6.83 11.07
CA ALA A 101 -0.68 -7.41 10.69
C ALA A 101 -0.83 -8.89 11.10
N MET A 102 0.28 -9.58 11.32
CA MET A 102 0.33 -10.99 11.69
C MET A 102 0.75 -11.21 13.16
N ASP A 103 1.05 -10.14 13.90
CA ASP A 103 1.55 -10.24 15.27
C ASP A 103 0.41 -10.12 16.29
N GLY A 104 0.42 -10.98 17.30
CA GLY A 104 -0.55 -10.96 18.40
C GLY A 104 -1.78 -11.86 18.19
N ILE A 105 -2.93 -11.43 18.72
CA ILE A 105 -4.18 -12.20 18.66
C ILE A 105 -4.99 -11.73 17.46
N GLY A 106 -5.24 -12.65 16.53
CA GLY A 106 -5.94 -12.37 15.28
C GLY A 106 -4.96 -11.92 14.19
N THR A 107 -5.51 -11.58 13.04
CA THR A 107 -4.77 -11.11 11.87
C THR A 107 -5.48 -9.90 11.32
N ASP A 108 -4.73 -8.94 10.78
CA ASP A 108 -5.27 -7.82 10.02
C ASP A 108 -5.20 -8.18 8.53
N GLU A 109 -6.20 -8.92 8.05
CA GLU A 109 -6.28 -9.37 6.67
C GLU A 109 -6.35 -8.18 5.69
N GLU A 110 -6.95 -7.06 6.12
CA GLU A 110 -7.07 -5.87 5.30
C GLU A 110 -5.69 -5.26 4.97
N THR A 111 -4.78 -5.20 5.95
CA THR A 111 -3.40 -4.77 5.73
C THR A 111 -2.63 -5.76 4.83
N LEU A 112 -2.83 -7.07 5.01
CA LEU A 112 -2.20 -8.07 4.14
C LEU A 112 -2.63 -7.88 2.67
N ILE A 113 -3.93 -7.68 2.44
CA ILE A 113 -4.49 -7.45 1.10
C ILE A 113 -3.95 -6.14 0.52
N GLU A 114 -3.98 -5.04 1.28
CA GLU A 114 -3.51 -3.73 0.83
C GLU A 114 -2.04 -3.73 0.40
N VAL A 115 -1.19 -4.44 1.15
CA VAL A 115 0.25 -4.49 0.86
C VAL A 115 0.55 -5.40 -0.32
N LEU A 116 -0.14 -6.54 -0.47
CA LEU A 116 0.24 -7.59 -1.42
C LEU A 116 -0.51 -7.53 -2.76
N ALA A 117 -1.81 -7.19 -2.77
CA ALA A 117 -2.62 -7.17 -3.99
C ALA A 117 -2.11 -6.23 -5.11
N PRO A 118 -1.60 -5.01 -4.82
CA PRO A 118 -1.18 -4.08 -5.89
C PRO A 118 0.20 -4.38 -6.47
N GLN A 119 0.94 -5.34 -5.91
CA GLN A 119 2.36 -5.56 -6.23
C GLN A 119 2.54 -6.38 -7.51
N THR A 120 3.55 -6.03 -8.28
CA THR A 120 4.08 -6.88 -9.35
C THR A 120 4.93 -8.02 -8.77
N ASN A 121 5.19 -9.07 -9.55
CA ASN A 121 6.08 -10.16 -9.11
C ASN A 121 7.47 -9.68 -8.69
N GLU A 122 8.01 -8.65 -9.34
CA GLU A 122 9.32 -8.10 -8.98
C GLU A 122 9.28 -7.40 -7.62
N GLU A 123 8.24 -6.61 -7.37
CA GLU A 123 8.06 -5.90 -6.09
C GLU A 123 7.76 -6.87 -4.96
N VAL A 124 6.87 -7.85 -5.17
CA VAL A 124 6.61 -8.94 -4.22
C VAL A 124 7.90 -9.66 -3.85
N LYS A 125 8.74 -10.00 -4.83
CA LYS A 125 10.00 -10.68 -4.55
C LYS A 125 10.90 -9.87 -3.63
N LYS A 126 11.02 -8.55 -3.86
CA LYS A 126 11.79 -7.65 -2.98
C LYS A 126 11.23 -7.64 -1.56
N ILE A 127 9.91 -7.64 -1.40
CA ILE A 127 9.25 -7.72 -0.09
C ILE A 127 9.55 -9.06 0.59
N VAL A 128 9.40 -10.18 -0.11
CA VAL A 128 9.66 -11.53 0.43
C VAL A 128 11.10 -11.67 0.90
N ASP A 129 12.07 -11.29 0.06
CA ASP A 129 13.50 -11.37 0.36
C ASP A 129 13.85 -10.45 1.55
N CYS A 130 13.28 -9.24 1.60
CA CYS A 130 13.48 -8.30 2.70
C CYS A 130 12.87 -8.80 4.01
N TYR A 131 11.70 -9.42 3.96
CA TYR A 131 10.99 -9.93 5.14
C TYR A 131 11.82 -11.01 5.83
N GLU A 132 12.32 -11.99 5.07
CA GLU A 132 13.15 -13.06 5.61
C GLU A 132 14.43 -12.51 6.25
N GLN A 133 15.08 -11.52 5.62
CA GLN A 133 16.25 -10.84 6.20
C GLN A 133 15.95 -10.10 7.51
N MET A 134 14.75 -9.52 7.65
CA MET A 134 14.37 -8.76 8.84
C MET A 134 13.97 -9.65 10.02
N TYR A 135 13.34 -10.78 9.76
CA TYR A 135 12.66 -11.58 10.78
C TYR A 135 13.21 -13.00 10.96
N ASP A 136 14.20 -13.41 10.15
CA ASP A 136 14.76 -14.77 10.14
C ASP A 136 13.66 -15.85 10.01
N ARG A 137 12.61 -15.51 9.25
CA ARG A 137 11.44 -16.35 8.99
C ARG A 137 10.88 -16.05 7.59
N PRO A 138 10.68 -17.05 6.73
CA PRO A 138 10.08 -16.81 5.41
C PRO A 138 8.69 -16.21 5.52
N LEU A 139 8.39 -15.19 4.70
CA LEU A 139 7.06 -14.55 4.67
C LEU A 139 5.93 -15.56 4.39
N ALA A 140 6.19 -16.53 3.51
CA ALA A 140 5.24 -17.59 3.20
C ALA A 140 4.91 -18.47 4.42
N GLU A 141 5.90 -18.74 5.27
CA GLU A 141 5.68 -19.52 6.49
C GLU A 141 4.82 -18.75 7.48
N HIS A 142 5.08 -17.45 7.66
CA HIS A 142 4.29 -16.61 8.56
C HIS A 142 2.84 -16.45 8.09
N LEU A 143 2.64 -16.12 6.81
CA LEU A 143 1.29 -16.04 6.24
C LEU A 143 0.54 -17.37 6.37
N CYS A 144 1.22 -18.51 6.22
CA CYS A 144 0.59 -19.81 6.38
C CYS A 144 0.16 -20.14 7.82
N SER A 145 0.82 -19.58 8.84
CA SER A 145 0.41 -19.75 10.23
C SER A 145 -0.77 -18.87 10.62
N GLU A 146 -0.88 -17.68 10.01
CA GLU A 146 -1.92 -16.70 10.35
C GLU A 146 -3.18 -16.80 9.49
N THR A 147 -3.10 -17.37 8.28
CA THR A 147 -4.23 -17.43 7.35
C THR A 147 -4.66 -18.86 7.05
N SER A 148 -5.87 -19.04 6.51
CA SER A 148 -6.40 -20.36 6.19
C SER A 148 -7.19 -20.39 4.88
N GLY A 149 -7.70 -21.57 4.51
CA GLY A 149 -8.63 -21.74 3.40
C GLY A 149 -8.13 -21.22 2.04
N SER A 150 -9.08 -20.74 1.24
CA SER A 150 -8.85 -20.16 -0.08
C SER A 150 -8.06 -18.86 -0.04
N PHE A 151 -8.25 -18.04 1.01
CA PHE A 151 -7.52 -16.80 1.20
C PHE A 151 -6.01 -17.03 1.35
N ARG A 152 -5.60 -17.98 2.21
CA ARG A 152 -4.18 -18.37 2.31
C ARG A 152 -3.60 -18.80 0.97
N ARG A 153 -4.34 -19.60 0.20
CA ARG A 153 -3.89 -20.10 -1.11
C ARG A 153 -3.67 -18.94 -2.07
N LEU A 154 -4.60 -17.98 -2.13
CA LEU A 154 -4.45 -16.77 -2.93
C LEU A 154 -3.21 -15.98 -2.51
N LEU A 155 -3.05 -15.66 -1.22
CA LEU A 155 -1.88 -14.91 -0.75
C LEU A 155 -0.57 -15.66 -1.05
N THR A 156 -0.56 -16.98 -0.90
CA THR A 156 0.60 -17.82 -1.25
C THR A 156 0.93 -17.71 -2.73
N MET A 157 -0.07 -17.70 -3.63
CA MET A 157 0.17 -17.53 -5.07
C MET A 157 0.75 -16.14 -5.39
N ILE A 158 0.28 -15.10 -4.70
CA ILE A 158 0.82 -13.75 -4.86
C ILE A 158 2.29 -13.72 -4.44
N ILE A 159 2.63 -14.19 -3.22
CA ILE A 159 3.99 -14.08 -2.69
C ILE A 159 5.03 -14.94 -3.42
N VAL A 160 4.63 -16.05 -4.05
CA VAL A 160 5.54 -16.85 -4.89
C VAL A 160 5.71 -16.28 -6.30
N GLY A 161 5.04 -15.17 -6.62
CA GLY A 161 5.12 -14.50 -7.91
C GLY A 161 4.48 -15.31 -9.04
N ALA A 162 3.30 -15.90 -8.78
CA ALA A 162 2.63 -16.77 -9.74
C ALA A 162 1.99 -16.03 -10.94
N ARG A 163 1.98 -14.69 -10.93
CA ARG A 163 1.36 -13.88 -11.98
C ARG A 163 2.16 -13.94 -13.28
N ASP A 164 1.47 -13.96 -14.41
CA ASP A 164 2.09 -13.92 -15.73
C ASP A 164 2.71 -12.54 -15.98
N PRO A 165 3.80 -12.47 -16.77
CA PRO A 165 4.41 -11.20 -17.16
C PRO A 165 3.42 -10.29 -17.89
N GLN A 166 3.55 -8.98 -17.66
CA GLN A 166 2.77 -7.96 -18.37
C GLN A 166 3.27 -7.78 -19.83
N GLY A 167 2.45 -7.17 -20.68
CA GLY A 167 2.84 -6.69 -22.01
C GLY A 167 2.41 -7.55 -23.19
N THR A 168 1.82 -8.72 -22.96
CA THR A 168 1.18 -9.53 -24.02
C THR A 168 -0.15 -10.07 -23.54
N VAL A 169 -1.20 -9.83 -24.32
CA VAL A 169 -2.56 -10.32 -24.07
C VAL A 169 -2.97 -11.29 -25.17
N ASP A 170 -3.84 -12.25 -24.82
CA ASP A 170 -4.44 -13.21 -25.74
C ASP A 170 -5.97 -13.10 -25.65
N ALA A 171 -6.56 -12.58 -26.74
CA ALA A 171 -7.99 -12.32 -26.81
C ALA A 171 -8.83 -13.61 -26.88
N GLU A 172 -8.32 -14.68 -27.50
CA GLU A 172 -9.04 -15.97 -27.54
C GLU A 172 -9.01 -16.61 -26.16
N LEU A 173 -7.85 -16.58 -25.49
CA LEU A 173 -7.72 -17.03 -24.11
C LEU A 173 -8.59 -16.20 -23.15
N ALA A 174 -8.75 -14.89 -23.37
CA ALA A 174 -9.61 -14.04 -22.55
C ALA A 174 -11.08 -14.51 -22.59
N VAL A 175 -11.57 -14.88 -23.78
CA VAL A 175 -12.92 -15.46 -23.94
C VAL A 175 -13.03 -16.80 -23.19
N GLU A 176 -12.01 -17.66 -23.28
CA GLU A 176 -12.00 -18.93 -22.56
C GLU A 176 -12.01 -18.71 -21.04
N GLN A 177 -11.18 -17.81 -20.53
CA GLN A 177 -11.07 -17.43 -19.12
C GLN A 177 -12.36 -16.80 -18.59
N ALA A 178 -13.01 -15.93 -19.37
CA ALA A 178 -14.33 -15.38 -19.03
C ALA A 178 -15.39 -16.48 -18.90
N ASN A 179 -15.40 -17.45 -19.81
CA ASN A 179 -16.27 -18.63 -19.71
C ASN A 179 -15.94 -19.49 -18.48
N GLN A 180 -14.66 -19.64 -18.11
CA GLN A 180 -14.27 -20.36 -16.90
C GLN A 180 -14.84 -19.68 -15.65
N LEU A 181 -14.70 -18.36 -15.51
CA LEU A 181 -15.27 -17.60 -14.40
C LEU A 181 -16.80 -17.72 -14.35
N TYR A 182 -17.47 -17.62 -15.51
CA TYR A 182 -18.93 -17.74 -15.57
C TYR A 182 -19.39 -19.12 -15.11
N ASN A 183 -18.78 -20.18 -15.64
CA ASN A 183 -19.10 -21.56 -15.28
C ASN A 183 -18.74 -21.91 -13.83
N ALA A 184 -17.80 -21.18 -13.22
CA ALA A 184 -17.41 -21.33 -11.83
C ALA A 184 -18.31 -20.58 -10.83
N GLY A 185 -19.07 -19.58 -11.28
CA GLY A 185 -20.02 -18.81 -10.47
C GLY A 185 -21.44 -18.93 -11.01
N GLU A 186 -21.91 -17.88 -11.69
CA GLU A 186 -23.30 -17.72 -12.17
C GLU A 186 -23.84 -18.92 -13.00
N GLY A 187 -22.97 -19.66 -13.69
CA GLY A 187 -23.32 -20.81 -14.50
C GLY A 187 -23.66 -22.09 -13.72
N LYS A 188 -23.53 -22.11 -12.39
CA LYS A 188 -23.77 -23.28 -11.54
C LYS A 188 -24.39 -22.91 -10.19
N LEU A 189 -24.84 -23.92 -9.43
CA LEU A 189 -25.25 -23.73 -8.04
C LEU A 189 -24.02 -23.75 -7.13
N GLY A 190 -23.78 -22.62 -6.45
CA GLY A 190 -22.62 -22.40 -5.57
C GLY A 190 -21.33 -22.18 -6.34
N THR A 191 -20.32 -21.66 -5.65
CA THR A 191 -19.11 -21.13 -6.30
C THR A 191 -17.95 -22.12 -6.28
N ASP A 192 -17.23 -22.20 -7.40
CA ASP A 192 -15.88 -22.77 -7.43
C ASP A 192 -14.84 -21.66 -7.17
N GLU A 193 -14.62 -21.37 -5.87
CA GLU A 193 -13.67 -20.35 -5.42
C GLU A 193 -12.25 -20.55 -5.98
N GLU A 194 -11.86 -21.81 -6.21
CA GLU A 194 -10.53 -22.17 -6.70
C GLU A 194 -10.27 -21.67 -8.12
N VAL A 195 -11.29 -21.70 -8.97
CA VAL A 195 -11.18 -21.11 -10.32
C VAL A 195 -10.98 -19.61 -10.23
N PHE A 196 -11.75 -18.91 -9.39
CA PHE A 196 -11.62 -17.46 -9.22
C PHE A 196 -10.23 -17.07 -8.73
N TYR A 197 -9.78 -17.62 -7.60
CA TYR A 197 -8.51 -17.16 -7.04
C TYR A 197 -7.31 -17.57 -7.88
N LYS A 198 -7.33 -18.73 -8.55
CA LYS A 198 -6.22 -19.14 -9.42
C LYS A 198 -6.13 -18.23 -10.64
N LEU A 199 -7.25 -17.94 -11.28
CA LEU A 199 -7.28 -17.12 -12.49
C LEU A 199 -6.84 -15.69 -12.18
N LEU A 200 -7.37 -15.06 -11.11
CA LEU A 200 -7.01 -13.70 -10.71
C LEU A 200 -5.57 -13.59 -10.16
N ALA A 201 -5.00 -14.67 -9.61
CA ALA A 201 -3.61 -14.69 -9.17
C ALA A 201 -2.60 -14.92 -10.31
N HIS A 202 -2.96 -15.74 -11.31
CA HIS A 202 -2.07 -16.08 -12.42
C HIS A 202 -2.13 -15.07 -13.56
N CYS A 203 -3.30 -14.60 -13.97
CA CYS A 203 -3.38 -13.76 -15.16
C CYS A 203 -2.64 -12.43 -14.93
N SER A 204 -1.92 -11.94 -15.95
CA SER A 204 -1.40 -10.58 -15.95
C SER A 204 -2.55 -9.56 -15.81
N PHE A 205 -2.24 -8.34 -15.38
CA PHE A 205 -3.29 -7.32 -15.23
C PHE A 205 -3.86 -6.93 -16.60
N ASP A 206 -2.99 -6.84 -17.62
CA ASP A 206 -3.41 -6.60 -19.00
C ASP A 206 -4.38 -7.69 -19.50
N GLN A 207 -4.12 -8.96 -19.17
CA GLN A 207 -5.01 -10.06 -19.55
C GLN A 207 -6.33 -10.02 -18.77
N LEU A 208 -6.28 -9.75 -17.46
CA LEU A 208 -7.49 -9.67 -16.62
C LEU A 208 -8.47 -8.61 -17.08
N GLU A 209 -7.98 -7.49 -17.60
CA GLU A 209 -8.83 -6.46 -18.18
C GLU A 209 -9.67 -7.02 -19.34
N LEU A 210 -9.04 -7.68 -20.32
CA LEU A 210 -9.74 -8.32 -21.43
C LEU A 210 -10.71 -9.41 -20.92
N VAL A 211 -10.30 -10.19 -19.91
CA VAL A 211 -11.18 -11.20 -19.30
C VAL A 211 -12.42 -10.56 -18.70
N PHE A 212 -12.30 -9.42 -18.01
CA PHE A 212 -13.45 -8.73 -17.41
C PHE A 212 -14.37 -8.12 -18.46
N GLU A 213 -13.83 -7.61 -19.57
CA GLU A 213 -14.62 -7.16 -20.71
C GLU A 213 -15.42 -8.32 -21.34
N GLU A 214 -14.75 -9.45 -21.62
CA GLU A 214 -15.39 -10.63 -22.19
C GLU A 214 -16.40 -11.26 -21.22
N TYR A 215 -16.11 -11.24 -19.91
CA TYR A 215 -17.05 -11.67 -18.87
C TYR A 215 -18.33 -10.85 -18.93
N LYS A 216 -18.22 -9.52 -19.01
CA LYS A 216 -19.38 -8.63 -19.10
C LYS A 216 -20.18 -8.84 -20.38
N LYS A 217 -19.53 -9.12 -21.51
CA LYS A 217 -20.22 -9.47 -22.77
C LYS A 217 -20.97 -10.79 -22.65
N LEU A 218 -20.41 -11.76 -21.94
CA LEU A 218 -20.96 -13.11 -21.74
C LEU A 218 -22.15 -13.12 -20.77
N SER A 219 -21.99 -12.57 -19.56
CA SER A 219 -22.97 -12.65 -18.47
C SER A 219 -23.95 -11.48 -18.42
N GLY A 220 -23.56 -10.33 -18.98
CA GLY A 220 -24.27 -9.06 -18.81
C GLY A 220 -24.00 -8.38 -17.46
N GLN A 221 -23.22 -8.99 -16.57
CA GLN A 221 -22.80 -8.44 -15.28
C GLN A 221 -21.32 -8.10 -15.27
N THR A 222 -20.91 -7.13 -14.46
CA THR A 222 -19.48 -6.90 -14.22
C THR A 222 -18.91 -7.97 -13.30
N ILE A 223 -17.59 -8.20 -13.33
CA ILE A 223 -16.96 -9.21 -12.49
C ILE A 223 -17.14 -8.91 -11.00
N GLU A 224 -17.17 -7.64 -10.60
CA GLU A 224 -17.42 -7.18 -9.23
C GLU A 224 -18.83 -7.55 -8.77
N GLN A 225 -19.82 -7.42 -9.65
CA GLN A 225 -21.20 -7.80 -9.35
C GLN A 225 -21.31 -9.31 -9.13
N ALA A 226 -20.70 -10.10 -10.02
CA ALA A 226 -20.65 -11.55 -9.88
C ALA A 226 -19.95 -11.98 -8.59
N MET A 227 -18.76 -11.45 -8.31
CA MET A 227 -18.01 -11.77 -7.10
C MET A 227 -18.78 -11.41 -5.83
N LYS A 228 -19.52 -10.30 -5.82
CA LYS A 228 -20.33 -9.89 -4.67
C LYS A 228 -21.47 -10.86 -4.36
N HIS A 229 -21.99 -11.56 -5.37
CA HIS A 229 -23.04 -12.57 -5.19
C HIS A 229 -22.46 -13.95 -4.83
N GLU A 230 -21.29 -14.27 -5.37
CA GLU A 230 -20.71 -15.63 -5.31
C GLU A 230 -19.67 -15.81 -4.19
N LEU A 231 -19.08 -14.74 -3.67
CA LEU A 231 -17.97 -14.81 -2.70
C LEU A 231 -18.29 -13.99 -1.45
N SER A 232 -17.58 -14.30 -0.35
CA SER A 232 -17.69 -13.54 0.90
C SER A 232 -16.41 -13.60 1.73
N GLY A 233 -16.33 -12.78 2.77
CA GLY A 233 -15.21 -12.74 3.72
C GLY A 233 -13.89 -12.30 3.08
N GLU A 234 -12.79 -12.69 3.72
CA GLU A 234 -11.41 -12.34 3.35
C GLU A 234 -11.05 -12.66 1.89
N LEU A 235 -11.60 -13.76 1.33
CA LEU A 235 -11.37 -14.11 -0.07
C LEU A 235 -12.01 -13.10 -1.02
N TYR A 236 -13.26 -12.69 -0.74
CA TYR A 236 -13.95 -11.68 -1.54
C TYR A 236 -13.19 -10.35 -1.47
N ASP A 237 -12.76 -9.94 -0.27
CA ASP A 237 -12.04 -8.68 -0.08
C ASP A 237 -10.70 -8.68 -0.85
N ALA A 238 -9.97 -9.79 -0.81
CA ALA A 238 -8.69 -9.94 -1.51
C ALA A 238 -8.83 -9.93 -3.03
N LEU A 239 -9.80 -10.69 -3.56
CA LEU A 239 -10.05 -10.72 -4.99
C LEU A 239 -10.59 -9.37 -5.48
N SER A 240 -11.45 -8.72 -4.70
CA SER A 240 -11.97 -7.39 -5.04
C SER A 240 -10.86 -6.36 -5.10
N ALA A 241 -9.89 -6.41 -4.17
CA ALA A 241 -8.70 -5.57 -4.23
C ALA A 241 -7.87 -5.80 -5.51
N ILE A 242 -7.72 -7.05 -5.96
CA ILE A 242 -7.05 -7.36 -7.23
C ILE A 242 -7.82 -6.75 -8.40
N VAL A 243 -9.15 -6.91 -8.46
CA VAL A 243 -9.98 -6.32 -9.53
C VAL A 243 -9.84 -4.80 -9.55
N GLU A 244 -9.92 -4.14 -8.39
CA GLU A 244 -9.75 -2.68 -8.30
C GLU A 244 -8.33 -2.25 -8.74
N CYS A 245 -7.29 -3.03 -8.41
CA CYS A 245 -5.92 -2.75 -8.84
C CYS A 245 -5.71 -2.95 -10.35
N VAL A 246 -6.38 -3.94 -10.97
CA VAL A 246 -6.39 -4.15 -12.42
C VAL A 246 -7.00 -2.96 -13.13
N GLN A 247 -8.11 -2.44 -12.62
CA GLN A 247 -8.82 -1.32 -13.24
C GLN A 247 -8.14 0.02 -12.99
N MET A 248 -7.84 0.33 -11.72
CA MET A 248 -7.26 1.61 -11.32
C MET A 248 -6.73 1.55 -9.88
N ALA A 249 -5.45 1.24 -9.69
CA ALA A 249 -4.83 1.18 -8.36
C ALA A 249 -5.03 2.45 -7.48
N PRO A 250 -5.00 3.70 -8.01
CA PRO A 250 -5.29 4.89 -7.20
C PRO A 250 -6.71 4.90 -6.62
N HIS A 251 -7.68 4.32 -7.33
CA HIS A 251 -9.05 4.15 -6.88
C HIS A 251 -9.14 3.30 -5.61
N PHE A 252 -8.42 2.17 -5.62
CA PHE A 252 -8.34 1.24 -4.49
C PHE A 252 -7.84 1.96 -3.24
N PHE A 253 -6.72 2.68 -3.35
CA PHE A 253 -6.17 3.45 -2.23
C PHE A 253 -7.07 4.60 -1.79
N ALA A 254 -7.73 5.30 -2.73
CA ALA A 254 -8.68 6.37 -2.40
C ALA A 254 -9.86 5.84 -1.57
N LYS A 255 -10.43 4.70 -1.95
CA LYS A 255 -11.50 4.04 -1.18
C LYS A 255 -11.05 3.60 0.21
N ARG A 256 -9.85 3.04 0.32
CA ARG A 256 -9.27 2.65 1.62
C ARG A 256 -9.01 3.86 2.52
N LEU A 257 -8.45 4.94 1.98
CA LEU A 257 -8.27 6.20 2.72
C LEU A 257 -9.61 6.77 3.20
N HIS A 258 -10.65 6.69 2.37
CA HIS A 258 -11.97 7.14 2.79
C HIS A 258 -12.52 6.27 3.91
N LYS A 259 -12.50 4.95 3.76
CA LYS A 259 -12.93 4.00 4.81
C LYS A 259 -12.17 4.24 6.12
N ALA A 260 -10.87 4.52 6.07
CA ALA A 260 -10.05 4.81 7.24
C ALA A 260 -10.44 6.11 7.98
N MET A 261 -11.13 7.02 7.30
CA MET A 261 -11.56 8.32 7.83
C MET A 261 -13.09 8.46 7.98
N ASP A 262 -13.86 7.45 7.57
CA ASP A 262 -15.31 7.49 7.59
C ASP A 262 -15.86 6.92 8.92
N GLY A 263 -16.87 7.59 9.46
CA GLY A 263 -17.50 7.19 10.72
C GLY A 263 -16.85 7.77 11.98
N ALA A 264 -16.98 7.05 13.10
CA ALA A 264 -16.51 7.53 14.40
C ALA A 264 -15.06 7.09 14.67
N GLY A 265 -14.15 8.06 14.66
CA GLY A 265 -12.71 7.82 14.84
C GLY A 265 -11.98 7.71 13.49
N THR A 266 -10.72 7.32 13.55
CA THR A 266 -9.87 7.18 12.36
C THR A 266 -9.05 5.91 12.51
N ASP A 267 -8.95 5.13 11.44
CA ASP A 267 -7.93 4.09 11.31
C ASP A 267 -6.60 4.76 10.90
N ASP A 268 -5.89 5.25 11.89
CA ASP A 268 -4.62 5.95 11.68
C ASP A 268 -3.54 5.02 11.12
N ALA A 269 -3.58 3.71 11.41
CA ALA A 269 -2.59 2.78 10.89
C ALA A 269 -2.68 2.68 9.37
N THR A 270 -3.90 2.52 8.84
CA THR A 270 -4.16 2.53 7.40
C THR A 270 -3.87 3.90 6.78
N LEU A 271 -4.31 4.99 7.42
CA LEU A 271 -4.07 6.34 6.93
C LEU A 271 -2.57 6.65 6.79
N ILE A 272 -1.77 6.35 7.82
CA ILE A 272 -0.31 6.54 7.82
C ILE A 272 0.34 5.64 6.77
N ARG A 273 -0.02 4.36 6.72
CA ARG A 273 0.59 3.38 5.82
C ARG A 273 0.39 3.75 4.36
N ILE A 274 -0.83 4.11 3.96
CA ILE A 274 -1.12 4.49 2.57
C ILE A 274 -0.40 5.81 2.23
N ILE A 275 -0.50 6.85 3.06
CA ILE A 275 0.13 8.14 2.76
C ILE A 275 1.65 7.98 2.62
N ILE A 276 2.32 7.24 3.51
CA ILE A 276 3.76 7.01 3.41
C ILE A 276 4.10 6.19 2.17
N SER A 277 3.49 5.01 2.02
CA SER A 277 3.87 4.06 0.97
C SER A 277 3.59 4.56 -0.45
N ARG A 278 2.62 5.48 -0.61
CA ARG A 278 2.25 6.03 -1.92
C ARG A 278 2.84 7.41 -2.21
N SER A 279 3.40 8.11 -1.22
CA SER A 279 3.91 9.49 -1.35
C SER A 279 4.94 9.69 -2.47
N GLU A 280 5.79 8.69 -2.71
CA GLU A 280 6.83 8.71 -3.76
C GLU A 280 6.46 7.85 -4.98
N ILE A 281 5.19 7.44 -5.10
CA ILE A 281 4.69 6.61 -6.21
C ILE A 281 3.60 7.36 -6.98
N ASP A 282 2.41 7.47 -6.39
CA ASP A 282 1.18 7.90 -7.07
C ASP A 282 0.20 8.63 -6.14
N LEU A 283 0.63 9.14 -4.99
CA LEU A 283 -0.27 9.80 -4.05
C LEU A 283 -1.02 10.99 -4.67
N GLN A 284 -0.48 11.63 -5.72
CA GLN A 284 -1.24 12.64 -6.46
C GLN A 284 -2.42 12.02 -7.22
N ASN A 285 -2.23 10.90 -7.90
CA ASN A 285 -3.33 10.21 -8.58
C ASN A 285 -4.38 9.74 -7.58
N VAL A 286 -3.95 9.28 -6.39
CA VAL A 286 -4.86 8.89 -5.30
C VAL A 286 -5.68 10.09 -4.81
N LYS A 287 -5.08 11.28 -4.72
CA LYS A 287 -5.79 12.53 -4.37
C LYS A 287 -6.86 12.86 -5.40
N ASP A 288 -6.51 12.78 -6.67
CA ASP A 288 -7.41 13.11 -7.79
C ASP A 288 -8.62 12.15 -7.79
N GLU A 289 -8.38 10.84 -7.64
CA GLU A 289 -9.44 9.83 -7.52
C GLU A 289 -10.29 10.03 -6.27
N TYR A 290 -9.68 10.34 -5.13
CA TYR A 290 -10.41 10.62 -3.89
C TYR A 290 -11.38 11.80 -4.07
N GLU A 291 -10.93 12.89 -4.70
CA GLU A 291 -11.78 14.04 -4.98
C GLU A 291 -12.90 13.71 -5.97
N GLN A 292 -12.60 12.94 -7.03
CA GLN A 292 -13.58 12.51 -8.01
C GLN A 292 -14.71 11.66 -7.40
N ILE A 293 -14.39 10.75 -6.48
CA ILE A 293 -15.35 9.82 -5.89
C ILE A 293 -16.17 10.49 -4.77
N TYR A 294 -15.53 11.31 -3.94
CA TYR A 294 -16.12 11.81 -2.70
C TYR A 294 -16.49 13.30 -2.73
N ASN A 295 -16.16 14.01 -3.82
CA ASN A 295 -16.41 15.45 -3.97
C ASN A 295 -15.84 16.27 -2.79
N LYS A 296 -14.68 15.82 -2.28
CA LYS A 296 -13.94 16.38 -1.13
C LYS A 296 -12.47 16.04 -1.33
N THR A 297 -11.57 17.00 -1.17
CA THR A 297 -10.12 16.73 -1.34
C THR A 297 -9.60 15.86 -0.19
N LEU A 298 -8.65 14.96 -0.49
CA LEU A 298 -7.97 14.15 0.53
C LEU A 298 -7.33 15.02 1.62
N LEU A 299 -6.70 16.14 1.23
CA LEU A 299 -6.11 17.11 2.17
C LEU A 299 -7.17 17.66 3.15
N SER A 300 -8.36 18.00 2.66
CA SER A 300 -9.43 18.50 3.52
C SER A 300 -9.98 17.41 4.44
N ALA A 301 -10.05 16.16 3.98
CA ALA A 301 -10.46 15.03 4.82
C ALA A 301 -9.48 14.85 6.00
N VAL A 302 -8.18 14.73 5.71
CA VAL A 302 -7.14 14.60 6.74
C VAL A 302 -7.10 15.79 7.69
N ARG A 303 -7.33 17.02 7.20
CA ARG A 303 -7.37 18.20 8.08
C ARG A 303 -8.48 18.18 9.10
N ASN A 304 -9.60 17.54 8.78
CA ASN A 304 -10.78 17.42 9.63
C ASN A 304 -10.64 16.27 10.63
N GLU A 305 -10.11 15.12 10.20
CA GLU A 305 -9.99 13.93 11.04
C GLU A 305 -8.76 13.97 11.97
N CYS A 306 -7.69 14.67 11.58
CA CYS A 306 -6.43 14.67 12.31
C CYS A 306 -6.15 15.99 13.04
N SER A 307 -5.26 15.94 14.04
CA SER A 307 -4.84 17.11 14.81
C SER A 307 -3.33 17.08 15.11
N GLY A 308 -2.81 18.21 15.62
CA GLY A 308 -1.41 18.37 16.00
C GLY A 308 -0.40 18.08 14.89
N ASP A 309 0.77 17.59 15.28
CA ASP A 309 1.93 17.40 14.41
C ASP A 309 1.77 16.22 13.47
N TYR A 310 1.05 15.22 13.94
CA TYR A 310 0.53 14.13 13.11
C TYR A 310 -0.22 14.67 11.89
N LYS A 311 -1.20 15.58 12.08
CA LYS A 311 -1.89 16.23 10.94
C LYS A 311 -0.92 17.01 10.08
N ARG A 312 -0.02 17.81 10.68
CA ARG A 312 0.92 18.66 9.94
C ARG A 312 1.79 17.81 9.01
N ALA A 313 2.33 16.70 9.51
CA ALA A 313 3.13 15.76 8.74
C ALA A 313 2.35 15.11 7.59
N LEU A 314 1.14 14.57 7.86
CA LEU A 314 0.32 13.98 6.80
C LEU A 314 -0.07 15.01 5.73
N CYS A 315 -0.42 16.23 6.12
CA CYS A 315 -0.73 17.31 5.18
C CYS A 315 0.48 17.68 4.31
N ALA A 316 1.69 17.68 4.89
CA ALA A 316 2.91 17.97 4.15
C ALA A 316 3.20 16.88 3.11
N LEU A 317 3.01 15.60 3.46
CA LEU A 317 3.16 14.47 2.52
C LEU A 317 2.10 14.48 1.41
N ILE A 318 0.86 14.86 1.71
CA ILE A 318 -0.22 15.00 0.71
C ILE A 318 0.07 16.19 -0.23
N GLY A 319 0.73 17.23 0.28
CA GLY A 319 1.04 18.45 -0.46
C GLY A 319 -0.18 19.33 -0.74
N GLY A 320 0.04 20.36 -1.56
CA GLY A 320 -1.01 21.27 -2.05
C GLY A 320 -1.96 20.64 -3.05
N ALA A 321 -2.95 21.41 -3.50
CA ALA A 321 -3.80 21.03 -4.63
C ALA A 321 -2.98 21.05 -5.93
#